data_AF-A0A9D7QZE2-F1
#
_entry.id   AF-A0A9D7QZE2-F1
#
_cell.length_a   1.000
_cell.length_b   1.000
_cell.length_c   1.000
_cell.angle_alpha   90.00
_cell.angle_beta   90.00
_cell.angle_gamma   90.00
#
_symmetry.space_group_name_H-M   'P 1'
#
loop_
_entity.id
_entity.type
_entity.pdbx_description
1 polymer ?
#
loop_
_entity_poly.entity_id
_entity_poly.type
_entity_poly.pdbx_seq_one_letter_code
_entity_poly.pdbx_strand_id
1 'polypeptide(L)'
;MEIIEKSIPSSKFDDVNLEGTTFNNINLKNSIFTDINFENTKISNVNMANVELSDCNLSGMTIEGISVLEMIEAYNKLHQS
;
A
#
# COMPACT_ATOMS: atom_id res chain seq x y z
N MET A 1 6.02 -21.22 0.72
CA MET A 1 4.75 -21.95 0.67
C MET A 1 3.88 -21.24 -0.33
N GLU A 2 3.47 -21.90 -1.41
CA GLU A 2 2.58 -21.30 -2.40
C GLU A 2 1.13 -21.61 -2.00
N ILE A 3 0.34 -20.58 -1.72
CA ILE A 3 -1.10 -20.74 -1.47
C ILE A 3 -1.80 -20.66 -2.82
N ILE A 4 -1.84 -21.79 -3.53
CA ILE A 4 -2.56 -21.92 -4.80
C ILE A 4 -4.00 -22.33 -4.46
N GLU A 5 -4.97 -21.50 -4.85
CA GLU A 5 -6.42 -21.75 -4.74
C GLU A 5 -7.06 -21.85 -3.34
N LYS A 6 -6.36 -21.54 -2.24
CA LYS A 6 -7.02 -21.47 -0.92
C LYS A 6 -7.53 -20.07 -0.62
N SER A 7 -8.85 -19.95 -0.54
CA SER A 7 -9.49 -18.85 0.16
C SER A 7 -9.19 -18.98 1.66
N ILE A 8 -8.64 -17.93 2.26
CA ILE A 8 -8.30 -17.86 3.68
C ILE A 8 -9.04 -16.70 4.39
N PRO A 9 -10.38 -16.63 4.27
CA PRO A 9 -11.14 -15.52 4.82
C PRO A 9 -10.98 -15.47 6.34
N SER A 10 -11.01 -14.26 6.91
CA SER A 10 -10.89 -14.03 8.35
C SER A 10 -9.59 -14.54 8.99
N SER A 11 -8.55 -14.80 8.19
CA SER A 11 -7.21 -15.13 8.73
C SER A 11 -6.56 -13.89 9.34
N LYS A 12 -5.84 -14.11 10.44
CA LYS A 12 -5.04 -13.08 11.11
C LYS A 12 -3.56 -13.46 11.05
N PHE A 13 -2.73 -12.49 10.73
CA PHE A 13 -1.29 -12.64 10.62
C PHE A 13 -0.64 -11.67 11.60
N ASP A 14 -0.35 -12.17 12.81
CA ASP A 14 0.28 -11.38 13.88
C ASP A 14 1.78 -11.74 13.96
N ASP A 15 2.65 -10.73 13.97
CA ASP A 15 4.11 -10.86 14.11
C ASP A 15 4.78 -11.80 13.08
N VAL A 16 4.31 -11.78 11.83
CA VAL A 16 4.89 -12.57 10.73
C VAL A 16 5.73 -11.72 9.79
N ASN A 17 6.87 -12.25 9.33
CA ASN A 17 7.63 -11.67 8.21
C ASN A 17 7.13 -12.25 6.88
N LEU A 18 6.63 -11.38 5.99
CA LEU A 18 6.17 -11.74 4.64
C LEU A 18 7.11 -11.21 3.54
N GLU A 19 8.31 -10.76 3.90
CA GLU A 19 9.34 -10.29 2.95
C GLU A 19 9.58 -11.31 1.83
N GLY A 20 9.64 -10.82 0.60
CA GLY A 20 9.79 -11.64 -0.61
C GLY A 20 8.53 -12.39 -1.05
N THR A 21 7.41 -12.28 -0.32
CA THR A 21 6.13 -12.88 -0.76
C THR A 21 5.52 -12.09 -1.91
N THR A 22 5.06 -12.80 -2.95
CA THR A 22 4.31 -12.19 -4.04
C THR A 22 2.82 -12.50 -3.92
N PHE A 23 1.98 -11.48 -4.06
CA PHE A 23 0.54 -11.59 -4.04
C PHE A 23 -0.05 -11.33 -5.44
N ASN A 24 -0.37 -12.40 -6.17
CA ASN A 24 -0.93 -12.29 -7.52
C ASN A 24 -2.44 -12.61 -7.50
N ASN A 25 -3.25 -11.74 -8.10
CA ASN A 25 -4.70 -11.93 -8.26
C ASN A 25 -5.47 -12.17 -6.95
N ILE A 26 -5.07 -11.50 -5.86
CA ILE A 26 -5.74 -11.63 -4.56
C ILE A 26 -6.84 -10.59 -4.37
N ASN A 27 -7.87 -10.94 -3.59
CA ASN A 27 -8.90 -10.01 -3.14
C ASN A 27 -8.64 -9.60 -1.68
N LEU A 28 -8.24 -8.34 -1.48
CA LEU A 28 -8.01 -7.73 -0.15
C LEU A 28 -9.12 -6.77 0.28
N LYS A 29 -10.31 -6.88 -0.33
CA LYS A 29 -11.44 -6.02 0.04
C LYS A 29 -11.75 -6.17 1.53
N ASN A 30 -11.83 -5.05 2.23
CA ASN A 30 -12.06 -4.95 3.68
C ASN A 30 -10.93 -5.53 4.56
N SER A 31 -9.76 -5.83 3.99
CA SER A 31 -8.58 -6.16 4.80
C SER A 31 -8.08 -4.92 5.54
N ILE A 32 -7.61 -5.10 6.76
CA ILE A 32 -7.03 -4.05 7.60
C ILE A 32 -5.54 -4.34 7.69
N PHE A 33 -4.72 -3.32 7.42
CA PHE A 33 -3.28 -3.35 7.60
C PHE A 33 -2.92 -2.30 8.63
N THR A 34 -2.29 -2.70 9.73
CA THR A 34 -1.89 -1.82 10.83
C THR A 34 -0.43 -2.11 11.15
N ASP A 35 0.37 -1.05 11.32
CA ASP A 35 1.80 -1.14 11.67
C ASP A 35 2.64 -1.99 10.69
N ILE A 36 2.32 -1.93 9.40
CA ILE A 36 3.04 -2.67 8.36
C ILE A 36 4.15 -1.85 7.71
N ASN A 37 5.21 -2.54 7.28
CA ASN A 37 6.28 -1.93 6.49
C ASN A 37 6.07 -2.19 4.98
N PHE A 38 5.84 -1.13 4.21
CA PHE A 38 5.74 -1.18 2.74
C PHE A 38 7.00 -0.67 2.02
N GLU A 39 8.12 -0.50 2.72
CA GLU A 39 9.37 -0.06 2.11
C GLU A 39 9.74 -0.96 0.93
N ASN A 40 10.14 -0.34 -0.19
CA ASN A 40 10.52 -1.02 -1.44
C ASN A 40 9.43 -1.93 -2.05
N THR A 41 8.15 -1.77 -1.65
CA THR A 41 7.04 -2.54 -2.21
C THR A 41 6.54 -1.90 -3.50
N LYS A 42 6.33 -2.71 -4.54
CA LYS A 42 5.66 -2.29 -5.77
C LYS A 42 4.21 -2.77 -5.77
N ILE A 43 3.28 -1.84 -5.86
CA ILE A 43 1.84 -2.12 -5.99
C ILE A 43 1.42 -1.70 -7.40
N SER A 44 0.89 -2.64 -8.20
CA SER A 44 0.50 -2.38 -9.59
C SER A 44 -0.75 -3.16 -9.97
N ASN A 45 -1.58 -2.60 -10.86
CA ASN A 45 -2.85 -3.20 -11.31
C ASN A 45 -3.84 -3.49 -10.17
N VAL A 46 -3.90 -2.60 -9.18
CA VAL A 46 -4.83 -2.72 -8.04
C VAL A 46 -5.85 -1.60 -8.04
N ASN A 47 -6.96 -1.80 -7.34
CA ASN A 47 -7.92 -0.73 -7.07
C ASN A 47 -7.52 0.01 -5.77
N MET A 48 -7.11 1.27 -5.90
CA MET A 48 -6.75 2.17 -4.78
C MET A 48 -7.88 3.13 -4.37
N ALA A 49 -9.11 2.92 -4.83
CA ALA A 49 -10.23 3.81 -4.52
C ALA A 49 -10.50 3.84 -3.00
N ASN A 50 -10.65 5.05 -2.46
CA ASN A 50 -10.89 5.32 -1.04
C ASN A 50 -9.75 4.92 -0.08
N VAL A 51 -8.52 4.76 -0.59
CA VAL A 51 -7.35 4.63 0.29
C VAL A 51 -7.00 5.99 0.89
N GLU A 52 -6.84 6.02 2.21
CA GLU A 52 -6.29 7.14 2.96
C GLU A 52 -4.90 6.76 3.47
N LEU A 53 -3.95 7.70 3.38
CA LEU A 53 -2.62 7.57 3.95
C LEU A 53 -2.44 8.66 5.00
N SER A 54 -2.34 8.26 6.27
CA SER A 54 -2.13 9.14 7.41
C SER A 54 -0.90 8.67 8.19
N ASP A 55 -0.13 9.63 8.71
CA ASP A 55 1.08 9.39 9.52
C ASP A 55 2.11 8.41 8.88
N CYS A 56 2.16 8.38 7.55
CA CYS A 56 3.06 7.53 6.78
C CYS A 56 4.38 8.23 6.42
N ASN A 57 5.48 7.48 6.36
CA ASN A 57 6.69 7.95 5.69
C ASN A 57 6.49 7.85 4.16
N LEU A 58 6.34 9.00 3.49
CA LEU A 58 6.11 9.07 2.04
C LEU A 58 7.40 9.25 1.22
N SER A 59 8.58 9.16 1.86
CA SER A 59 9.87 9.36 1.18
C SER A 59 10.07 8.35 0.06
N GLY A 60 10.32 8.83 -1.16
CA GLY A 60 10.51 7.99 -2.34
C GLY A 60 9.22 7.37 -2.91
N MET A 61 8.06 7.60 -2.29
CA MET A 61 6.78 7.11 -2.81
C MET A 61 6.44 7.80 -4.14
N THR A 62 6.00 7.01 -5.12
CA THR A 62 5.54 7.52 -6.42
C THR A 62 4.17 6.99 -6.79
N ILE A 63 3.39 7.79 -7.51
CA ILE A 63 2.14 7.38 -8.18
C ILE A 63 2.34 7.62 -9.68
N GLU A 64 2.24 6.56 -10.49
CA GLU A 64 2.54 6.63 -11.94
C GLU A 64 3.91 7.27 -12.24
N GLY A 65 4.90 7.03 -11.37
CA GLY A 65 6.26 7.59 -11.47
C GLY A 65 6.43 9.02 -10.97
N ILE A 66 5.37 9.67 -10.48
CA ILE A 66 5.41 11.04 -9.95
C ILE A 66 5.59 11.00 -8.43
N SER A 67 6.53 11.78 -7.90
CA SER A 67 6.80 11.89 -6.46
C SER A 67 5.58 12.41 -5.69
N VAL A 68 5.15 11.68 -4.67
CA VAL A 68 4.03 12.10 -3.81
C VAL A 68 4.36 13.35 -3.00
N LEU A 69 5.60 13.46 -2.52
CA LEU A 69 6.04 14.65 -1.79
C LEU A 69 6.00 15.90 -2.68
N GLU A 70 6.45 15.80 -3.94
CA GLU A 70 6.38 16.92 -4.89
C GLU A 70 4.94 17.32 -5.21
N MET A 71 4.02 16.35 -5.33
CA MET A 71 2.59 16.62 -5.51
C MET A 71 1.99 17.37 -4.31
N ILE A 72 2.32 16.97 -3.08
CA ILE A 72 1.87 17.64 -1.85
C ILE A 72 2.43 19.06 -1.76
N GLU A 73 3.72 19.25 -2.06
CA GLU A 73 4.33 20.58 -2.11
C GLU A 73 3.66 21.49 -3.15
N ALA A 74 3.36 20.96 -4.34
CA ALA A 74 2.68 21.70 -5.40
C ALA A 74 1.26 22.10 -4.96
N TYR A 75 0.49 21.18 -4.35
CA TYR A 75 -0.83 21.49 -3.80
C TYR A 75 -0.77 22.60 -2.76
N ASN A 76 0.16 22.51 -1.80
CA ASN A 76 0.31 23.51 -0.74
C ASN A 76 0.64 24.90 -1.31
N LYS A 77 1.51 24.99 -2.31
CA LYS A 77 1.84 26.26 -2.98
C LYS A 77 0.62 26.91 -3.65
N LEU A 78 -0.28 26.11 -4.20
CA LEU A 78 -1.51 26.61 -4.86
C LEU A 78 -2.57 27.11 -3.87
N HIS A 79 -2.53 26.65 -2.62
CA HIS A 79 -3.57 26.93 -1.61
C HIS A 79 -3.08 27.81 -0.44
N GLN A 80 -1.86 28.35 -0.53
CA GLN A 80 -1.28 29.27 0.46
C GLN A 80 -1.54 30.76 0.17
N SER A 81 -2.60 31.11 -0.57
CA SER A 81 -3.07 32.49 -0.74
C SER A 81 -4.17 32.87 0.24
#